data_AF-A0A520DX16-F1
#
_entry.id   AF-A0A520DX16-F1
#
_cell.length_a   1.000
_cell.length_b   1.000
_cell.length_c   1.000
_cell.angle_alpha   90.00
_cell.angle_beta   90.00
_cell.angle_gamma   90.00
#
_symmetry.space_group_name_H-M   'P 1'
#
loop_
_entity.id
_entity.type
_entity.pdbx_description
1 polymer ?
#
loop_
_entity_poly.entity_id
_entity_poly.type
_entity_poly.pdbx_seq_one_letter_code
_entity_poly.pdbx_strand_id
1 'polypeptide(L)'
;MARLLTGFGLLAFSFVFFSFSFPPSYRMAKLKYSGGGDWYADRTALPNLIAFCNSNLKTNFYPEESIVEIGSKELFSFPFVYMTGHGNVVFSDQEAKNLRQYLIGGGFLHIDDNYGLDKFIRPQM
;
A
#
# COMPACT_ATOMS: atom_id res chain seq x y z
N MET A 1 57.98 11.55 -49.84
CA MET A 1 58.08 10.73 -48.62
C MET A 1 57.49 11.52 -47.45
N ALA A 2 56.85 10.83 -46.50
CA ALA A 2 56.39 11.29 -45.17
C ALA A 2 55.01 11.99 -45.05
N ARG A 3 53.97 11.15 -45.18
CA ARG A 3 52.84 10.89 -44.24
C ARG A 3 52.12 12.09 -43.57
N LEU A 4 50.87 12.30 -44.03
CA LEU A 4 49.78 12.91 -43.26
C LEU A 4 49.56 12.14 -41.94
N LEU A 5 49.60 12.83 -40.80
CA LEU A 5 49.09 12.34 -39.52
C LEU A 5 47.63 12.79 -39.38
N THR A 6 46.71 12.02 -39.95
CA THR A 6 45.28 12.10 -39.61
C THR A 6 45.07 11.48 -38.23
N GLY A 7 45.14 12.30 -37.19
CA GLY A 7 44.72 11.92 -35.84
C GLY A 7 43.20 11.84 -35.77
N PHE A 8 42.66 10.64 -35.93
CA PHE A 8 41.24 10.35 -35.72
C PHE A 8 40.95 10.43 -34.21
N GLY A 9 40.48 11.58 -33.73
CA GLY A 9 39.97 11.71 -32.36
C GLY A 9 38.66 10.94 -32.23
N LEU A 10 38.71 9.73 -31.69
CA LEU A 10 37.52 8.95 -31.34
C LEU A 10 36.88 9.57 -30.10
N LEU A 11 35.96 10.52 -30.30
CA LEU A 11 35.04 10.99 -29.26
C LEU A 11 34.04 9.87 -28.99
N ALA A 12 34.33 9.03 -27.99
CA ALA A 12 33.39 8.04 -27.49
C ALA A 12 32.25 8.77 -26.76
N PHE A 13 31.11 8.93 -27.45
CA PHE A 13 29.87 9.42 -26.83
C PHE A 13 29.32 8.30 -25.94
N SER A 14 29.62 8.34 -24.65
CA SER A 14 29.05 7.40 -23.69
C SER A 14 27.56 7.72 -23.52
N PHE A 15 26.69 6.89 -24.12
CA PHE A 15 25.26 6.97 -23.90
C PHE A 15 24.97 6.42 -22.50
N VAL A 16 24.85 7.32 -21.52
CA VAL A 16 24.37 6.96 -20.18
C VAL A 16 22.86 6.77 -20.29
N PHE A 17 22.43 5.51 -20.37
CA PHE A 17 21.02 5.16 -20.23
C PHE A 17 20.60 5.36 -18.77
N PHE A 18 20.02 6.54 -18.48
CA PHE A 18 19.31 6.76 -17.23
C PHE A 18 17.95 6.07 -17.30
N SER A 19 17.80 4.98 -16.55
CA SER A 19 16.48 4.41 -16.27
C SER A 19 15.76 5.33 -15.28
N PHE A 20 14.74 6.04 -15.76
CA PHE A 20 13.82 6.75 -14.88
C PHE A 20 12.91 5.73 -14.20
N SER A 21 13.10 5.52 -12.89
CA SER A 21 12.14 4.83 -12.05
C SER A 21 11.26 5.86 -11.36
N PHE A 22 9.93 5.76 -11.51
CA PHE A 22 9.01 6.58 -10.76
C PHE A 22 8.93 6.04 -9.32
N PRO A 23 9.19 6.86 -8.29
CA PRO A 23 9.03 6.40 -6.91
C PRO A 23 7.58 5.94 -6.67
N PRO A 24 7.35 4.92 -5.82
CA PRO A 24 6.02 4.45 -5.50
C PRO A 24 5.10 5.59 -5.07
N SER A 25 3.93 5.69 -5.71
CA SER A 25 3.03 6.82 -5.53
C SER A 25 2.01 6.58 -4.42
N TYR A 26 1.76 5.31 -4.08
CA TYR A 26 0.74 4.93 -3.10
C TYR A 26 1.22 3.75 -2.23
N ARG A 27 0.62 3.63 -1.04
CA ARG A 27 0.78 2.50 -0.14
C ARG A 27 -0.60 1.90 0.16
N MET A 28 -0.64 0.60 0.43
CA MET A 28 -1.81 -0.03 1.05
C MET A 28 -1.51 -0.29 2.51
N ALA A 29 -2.51 -0.15 3.37
CA ALA A 29 -2.35 -0.36 4.81
C ALA A 29 -3.25 -1.47 5.34
N LYS A 30 -2.73 -2.23 6.30
CA LYS A 30 -3.48 -3.12 7.19
C LYS A 30 -4.01 -2.31 8.37
N LEU A 31 -5.30 -2.42 8.64
CA LEU A 31 -5.99 -1.72 9.71
C LEU A 31 -5.74 -2.42 11.05
N LYS A 32 -5.09 -1.74 11.97
CA LYS A 32 -4.92 -2.17 13.35
C LYS A 32 -6.11 -1.66 14.18
N TYR A 33 -6.77 -2.58 14.86
CA TYR A 33 -7.95 -2.32 15.69
C TYR A 33 -7.80 -2.87 17.12
N SER A 34 -8.64 -2.35 18.02
CA SER A 34 -8.74 -2.80 19.42
C SER A 34 -9.80 -3.88 19.59
N GLY A 35 -9.84 -4.56 20.74
CA GLY A 35 -10.83 -5.61 21.04
C GLY A 35 -10.23 -6.99 21.33
N GLY A 36 -8.92 -7.14 21.16
CA GLY A 36 -8.20 -8.38 21.45
C GLY A 36 -8.20 -9.40 20.31
N GLY A 37 -8.78 -9.06 19.16
CA GLY A 37 -8.61 -9.84 17.93
C GLY A 37 -7.22 -9.68 17.30
N ASP A 38 -6.85 -10.63 16.46
CA ASP A 38 -5.55 -10.70 15.77
C ASP A 38 -5.60 -9.99 14.40
N TRP A 39 -5.68 -8.67 14.44
CA TRP A 39 -5.63 -7.79 13.25
C TRP A 39 -4.43 -8.02 12.32
N TYR A 40 -3.39 -8.73 12.80
CA TYR A 40 -2.17 -9.10 12.08
C TYR A 40 -2.23 -10.46 11.37
N ALA A 41 -3.43 -11.03 11.20
CA ALA A 41 -3.65 -12.21 10.38
C ALA A 41 -3.28 -11.97 8.89
N ASP A 42 -3.39 -13.03 8.08
CA ASP A 42 -3.20 -13.02 6.61
C ASP A 42 -1.97 -12.24 6.14
N ARG A 43 -0.81 -12.59 6.69
CA ARG A 43 0.46 -11.87 6.47
C ARG A 43 0.85 -11.70 5.00
N THR A 44 0.39 -12.59 4.12
CA THR A 44 0.69 -12.54 2.68
C THR A 44 -0.39 -11.90 1.82
N ALA A 45 -1.59 -11.63 2.35
CA ALA A 45 -2.72 -11.16 1.54
C ALA A 45 -2.44 -9.83 0.83
N LEU A 46 -2.04 -8.81 1.58
CA LEU A 46 -1.72 -7.48 1.04
C LEU A 46 -0.46 -7.49 0.17
N PRO A 47 0.68 -8.09 0.58
CA PRO A 47 1.84 -8.21 -0.31
C PRO A 47 1.52 -8.89 -1.66
N ASN A 48 0.70 -9.95 -1.63
CA ASN A 48 0.25 -10.61 -2.85
C ASN A 48 -0.66 -9.71 -3.71
N LEU A 49 -1.59 -8.99 -3.08
CA LEU A 49 -2.48 -8.05 -3.78
C LEU A 49 -1.69 -6.89 -4.41
N ILE A 50 -0.73 -6.32 -3.68
CA ILE A 50 0.17 -5.27 -4.16
C ILE A 50 0.95 -5.76 -5.38
N ALA A 51 1.58 -6.93 -5.27
CA ALA A 51 2.34 -7.52 -6.38
C ALA A 51 1.46 -7.81 -7.59
N PHE A 52 0.24 -8.32 -7.37
CA PHE A 52 -0.73 -8.59 -8.41
C PHE A 52 -1.17 -7.31 -9.12
N CYS A 53 -1.54 -6.26 -8.39
CA CYS A 53 -1.96 -4.98 -8.96
C CYS A 53 -0.83 -4.33 -9.75
N ASN A 54 0.39 -4.29 -9.20
CA ASN A 54 1.54 -3.71 -9.90
C ASN A 54 1.85 -4.46 -11.20
N SER A 55 1.74 -5.80 -11.19
CA SER A 55 2.04 -6.63 -12.37
C SER A 55 0.94 -6.60 -13.44
N ASN A 56 -0.34 -6.61 -13.03
CA ASN A 56 -1.47 -6.81 -13.94
C ASN A 56 -2.20 -5.52 -14.30
N LEU A 57 -2.27 -4.57 -13.35
CA LEU A 57 -2.98 -3.30 -13.52
C LEU A 57 -2.02 -2.13 -13.77
N LYS A 58 -0.71 -2.39 -13.77
CA LYS A 58 0.36 -1.38 -13.94
C LYS A 58 0.25 -0.24 -12.91
N THR A 59 -0.20 -0.57 -11.70
CA THR A 59 -0.16 0.36 -10.56
C THR A 59 1.29 0.54 -10.08
N ASN A 60 1.49 1.51 -9.18
CA ASN A 60 2.80 1.83 -8.60
C ASN A 60 2.74 1.85 -7.07
N PHE A 61 2.17 0.79 -6.48
CA PHE A 61 2.11 0.62 -5.03
C PHE A 61 3.50 0.27 -4.47
N TYR A 62 3.80 0.78 -3.28
CA TYR A 62 4.98 0.34 -2.53
C TYR A 62 4.89 -1.17 -2.25
N PRO A 63 5.97 -1.95 -2.43
CA PRO A 63 5.92 -3.42 -2.33
C PRO A 63 5.49 -3.98 -0.97
N GLU A 64 5.65 -3.22 0.10
CA GLU A 64 5.35 -3.66 1.47
C GLU A 64 4.07 -2.98 2.00
N GLU A 65 3.29 -3.75 2.76
CA GLU A 65 2.14 -3.21 3.49
C GLU A 65 2.59 -2.22 4.58
N SER A 66 1.76 -1.21 4.81
CA SER A 66 1.85 -0.36 6.00
C SER A 66 0.89 -0.86 7.07
N ILE A 67 1.09 -0.46 8.31
CA ILE A 67 0.11 -0.67 9.39
C ILE A 67 -0.43 0.69 9.78
N VAL A 68 -1.75 0.81 9.91
CA VAL A 68 -2.38 2.06 10.33
C VAL A 68 -3.42 1.81 11.41
N GLU A 69 -3.40 2.64 12.44
CA GLU A 69 -4.42 2.62 13.50
C GLU A 69 -5.64 3.43 13.06
N ILE A 70 -6.83 2.95 13.42
CA ILE A 70 -8.11 3.55 13.00
C ILE A 70 -8.22 5.02 13.40
N GLY A 71 -7.73 5.38 14.60
CA GLY A 71 -7.77 6.76 15.10
C GLY A 71 -6.70 7.68 14.51
N SER A 72 -5.75 7.15 13.72
CA SER A 72 -4.64 7.93 13.18
C SER A 72 -5.08 8.84 12.04
N LYS A 73 -4.49 10.03 11.97
CA LYS A 73 -4.60 10.93 10.80
C LYS A 73 -3.89 10.35 9.57
N GLU A 74 -2.95 9.43 9.76
CA GLU A 74 -2.27 8.77 8.65
C GLU A 74 -3.21 7.89 7.83
N LEU A 75 -4.37 7.49 8.38
CA LEU A 75 -5.39 6.73 7.65
C LEU A 75 -5.78 7.40 6.33
N PHE A 76 -5.81 8.73 6.28
CA PHE A 76 -6.17 9.51 5.09
C PHE A 76 -5.07 9.53 4.00
N SER A 77 -3.87 9.02 4.31
CA SER A 77 -2.77 8.88 3.33
C SER A 77 -2.88 7.59 2.51
N PHE A 78 -3.81 6.70 2.85
CA PHE A 78 -3.99 5.42 2.18
C PHE A 78 -5.31 5.42 1.41
N PRO A 79 -5.32 5.30 0.07
CA PRO A 79 -6.58 5.21 -0.68
C PRO A 79 -7.29 3.85 -0.46
N PHE A 80 -6.55 2.85 0.00
CA PHE A 80 -7.02 1.49 0.23
C PHE A 80 -6.49 0.97 1.56
N VAL A 81 -7.41 0.50 2.40
CA VAL A 81 -7.12 -0.09 3.70
C VAL A 81 -7.75 -1.48 3.78
N TYR A 82 -6.99 -2.45 4.25
CA TYR A 82 -7.38 -3.84 4.41
C TYR A 82 -7.57 -4.17 5.88
N MET A 83 -8.61 -4.92 6.20
CA MET A 83 -8.92 -5.39 7.53
C MET A 83 -9.18 -6.90 7.48
N THR A 84 -8.57 -7.64 8.39
CA THR A 84 -8.79 -9.07 8.63
C THR A 84 -8.66 -9.33 10.13
N GLY A 85 -9.02 -10.53 10.57
CA GLY A 85 -8.70 -11.06 11.89
C GLY A 85 -9.83 -11.91 12.45
N HIS A 86 -9.61 -12.34 13.68
CA HIS A 86 -10.47 -13.25 14.43
C HIS A 86 -10.90 -12.59 15.73
N GLY A 87 -12.15 -12.81 16.12
CA GLY A 87 -12.64 -12.32 17.40
C GLY A 87 -13.08 -10.86 17.39
N ASN A 88 -13.09 -10.25 18.58
CA ASN A 88 -13.72 -8.96 18.79
C ASN A 88 -12.98 -7.83 18.08
N VAL A 89 -13.78 -7.00 17.41
CA VAL A 89 -13.40 -5.68 16.92
C VAL A 89 -14.14 -4.66 17.76
N VAL A 90 -13.40 -3.71 18.32
CA VAL A 90 -13.98 -2.64 19.15
C VAL A 90 -13.39 -1.31 18.70
N PHE A 91 -14.26 -0.39 18.31
CA PHE A 91 -13.91 0.99 18.03
C PHE A 91 -14.41 1.87 19.18
N SER A 92 -13.57 2.82 19.59
CA SER A 92 -14.03 3.98 20.35
C SER A 92 -14.89 4.90 19.47
N ASP A 93 -15.69 5.77 20.09
CA ASP A 93 -16.48 6.79 19.35
C ASP A 93 -15.60 7.65 18.43
N GLN A 94 -14.37 7.94 18.86
CA GLN A 94 -13.43 8.73 18.09
C GLN A 94 -12.87 7.95 16.88
N GLU A 95 -12.59 6.65 17.04
CA GLU A 95 -12.17 5.78 15.95
C GLU A 95 -13.30 5.57 14.94
N ALA A 96 -14.52 5.28 15.40
CA ALA A 96 -15.69 5.14 14.54
C ALA A 96 -15.96 6.42 13.74
N LYS A 97 -15.86 7.59 14.39
CA LYS A 97 -15.96 8.89 13.71
C LYS A 97 -14.84 9.08 12.68
N ASN A 98 -13.60 8.72 13.00
CA ASN A 98 -12.48 8.87 12.08
C ASN A 98 -12.65 7.96 10.85
N LEU A 99 -13.03 6.70 11.06
CA LEU A 99 -13.30 5.74 9.98
C LEU A 99 -14.45 6.22 9.09
N ARG A 100 -15.52 6.76 9.67
CA ARG A 100 -16.62 7.36 8.90
C ARG A 100 -16.13 8.51 8.02
N GLN A 101 -15.29 9.40 8.54
CA GLN A 101 -14.73 10.50 7.74
C GLN A 101 -13.82 9.99 6.62
N TYR A 102 -13.02 8.96 6.89
CA TYR A 102 -12.20 8.30 5.86
C TYR A 102 -13.07 7.74 4.72
N LEU A 103 -14.12 6.99 5.04
CA LEU A 103 -15.01 6.38 4.05
C LEU A 103 -15.80 7.42 3.25
N ILE A 104 -16.37 8.43 3.91
CA ILE A 104 -17.09 9.53 3.25
C ILE A 104 -16.14 10.38 2.39
N GLY A 105 -14.88 10.51 2.81
CA GLY A 105 -13.83 11.19 2.06
C GLY A 105 -13.34 10.45 0.81
N GLY A 106 -13.89 9.27 0.52
CA GLY A 106 -13.53 8.46 -0.65
C GLY A 106 -12.50 7.36 -0.36
N GLY A 107 -12.11 7.17 0.89
CA GLY A 107 -11.28 6.04 1.30
C GLY A 107 -12.01 4.70 1.13
N PHE A 108 -11.26 3.67 0.75
CA PHE A 108 -11.80 2.31 0.59
C PHE A 108 -11.36 1.41 1.74
N LEU A 109 -12.30 0.68 2.35
CA LEU A 109 -12.04 -0.34 3.35
C LEU A 109 -12.45 -1.71 2.81
N HIS A 110 -11.48 -2.60 2.65
CA HIS A 110 -11.70 -4.01 2.34
C HIS A 110 -11.67 -4.82 3.63
N ILE A 111 -12.76 -5.51 3.96
CA ILE A 111 -12.86 -6.39 5.11
C ILE A 111 -12.86 -7.82 4.59
N ASP A 112 -11.79 -8.57 4.88
CA ASP A 112 -11.70 -10.00 4.60
C ASP A 112 -12.25 -10.77 5.81
N ASP A 113 -13.39 -11.41 5.61
CA ASP A 113 -13.95 -12.35 6.57
C ASP A 113 -13.61 -13.79 6.15
N ASN A 114 -12.43 -14.24 6.54
CA ASN A 114 -11.98 -15.61 6.32
C ASN A 114 -12.27 -16.56 7.49
N TYR A 115 -12.81 -16.07 8.62
CA TYR A 115 -13.06 -16.87 9.83
C TYR A 115 -14.18 -16.34 10.76
N GLY A 116 -15.27 -15.80 10.20
CA GLY A 116 -16.43 -15.34 10.96
C GLY A 116 -16.22 -14.03 11.72
N LEU A 117 -15.45 -13.11 11.14
CA LEU A 117 -15.26 -11.72 11.56
C LEU A 117 -16.58 -10.93 11.48
N ASP A 118 -17.50 -11.28 10.58
CA ASP A 118 -18.75 -10.57 10.31
C ASP A 118 -19.53 -10.19 11.58
N LYS A 119 -19.70 -11.15 12.49
CA LYS A 119 -20.46 -10.96 13.74
C LYS A 119 -19.87 -9.91 14.68
N PHE A 120 -18.57 -9.65 14.57
CA PHE A 120 -17.84 -8.70 15.41
C PHE A 120 -17.72 -7.33 14.76
N ILE A 121 -17.57 -7.28 13.43
CA ILE A 121 -17.42 -6.03 12.70
C ILE A 121 -18.75 -5.35 12.38
N ARG A 122 -19.82 -6.12 12.14
CA ARG A 122 -21.15 -5.57 11.79
C ARG A 122 -21.65 -4.53 12.80
N PRO A 123 -21.54 -4.71 14.12
CA PRO A 123 -22.00 -3.70 15.09
C PRO A 123 -21.17 -2.41 15.10
N GLN A 124 -19.99 -2.41 14.46
CA GLN A 124 -19.09 -1.25 14.40
C GLN A 124 -19.27 -0.42 13.11
N MET A 125 -20.19 -0.82 12.22
CA MET A 125 -20.49 -0.20 10.92
C MET A 125 -21.88 0.46 10.92
#